data_AF-A0A9Q9B5N6-F1
#
_entry.id   AF-A0A9Q9B5N6-F1
#
_cell.length_a   1.000
_cell.length_b   1.000
_cell.length_c   1.000
_cell.angle_alpha   90.00
_cell.angle_beta   90.00
_cell.angle_gamma   90.00
#
_symmetry.space_group_name_H-M   'P 1'
#
loop_
_entity.id
_entity.type
_entity.pdbx_description
1 polymer ?
#
loop_
_entity_poly.entity_id
_entity_poly.type
_entity_poly.pdbx_seq_one_letter_code
_entity_poly.pdbx_strand_id
1 'polypeptide(L)'
;MVMWTIPIELKGSFLVFCSLAFLTLVLRPGAGQRHAAIVAASLVCIAGILLQMCWKWSMACFLLGIVLAMFDAWPMDEGWWQALPQDAQKTANHGIFFLGWYLLCQPANTGNMSYSAETPGWKWLTSAIPSGYSADNYYRYWQSWGAFLFVYGILRISWLQQSLSRRPLLFLGEVSFMLYLVHLPMISILGFRLGNLILVLLV
;
A
#
# COMPACT_ATOMS: atom_id res chain seq x y z
N MET A 1 21.86 -4.27 -2.25
CA MET A 1 21.19 -4.50 -3.54
C MET A 1 19.80 -3.87 -3.50
N VAL A 2 19.62 -2.72 -4.15
CA VAL A 2 18.36 -1.95 -4.22
C VAL A 2 17.60 -2.23 -5.53
N MET A 3 18.22 -3.05 -6.39
CA MET A 3 17.72 -3.48 -7.69
C MET A 3 16.63 -4.58 -7.60
N TRP A 4 16.40 -5.17 -6.42
CA TRP A 4 15.51 -6.34 -6.29
C TRP A 4 14.03 -6.00 -6.46
N THR A 5 13.62 -4.75 -6.21
CA THR A 5 12.25 -4.29 -6.40
C THR A 5 11.95 -3.90 -7.84
N ILE A 6 12.94 -3.46 -8.62
CA ILE A 6 12.76 -2.97 -10.00
C ILE A 6 11.96 -3.95 -10.89
N PRO A 7 12.24 -5.26 -10.91
CA PRO A 7 11.46 -6.21 -11.72
C PRO A 7 10.01 -6.35 -11.25
N ILE A 8 9.73 -6.15 -9.96
CA ILE A 8 8.39 -6.19 -9.39
C ILE A 8 7.61 -4.95 -9.84
N GLU A 9 8.25 -3.77 -9.72
CA GLU A 9 7.68 -2.49 -10.15
C GLU A 9 7.38 -2.46 -11.67
N LEU A 10 8.27 -3.01 -12.49
CA LEU A 10 8.07 -3.08 -13.94
C LEU A 10 6.86 -3.95 -14.30
N LYS A 11 6.74 -5.15 -13.69
CA LYS A 11 5.59 -6.04 -13.91
C LYS A 11 4.28 -5.40 -13.42
N GLY A 12 4.31 -4.73 -12.28
CA GLY A 12 3.19 -3.97 -11.74
C GLY A 12 2.76 -2.84 -12.67
N SER A 13 3.73 -2.08 -13.21
CA SER A 13 3.47 -1.01 -14.17
C SER A 13 2.79 -1.53 -15.43
N PHE A 14 3.27 -2.64 -16.01
CA PHE A 14 2.58 -3.28 -17.14
C PHE A 14 1.15 -3.68 -16.81
N LEU A 15 0.92 -4.27 -15.63
CA LEU A 15 -0.43 -4.61 -15.17
C LEU A 15 -1.31 -3.35 -15.08
N VAL A 16 -0.80 -2.24 -14.55
CA VAL A 16 -1.56 -0.97 -14.45
C VAL A 16 -1.88 -0.43 -15.83
N PHE A 17 -0.89 -0.32 -16.74
CA PHE A 17 -1.10 0.19 -18.09
C PHE A 17 -2.09 -0.65 -18.89
N CYS A 18 -1.96 -1.98 -18.87
CA CYS A 18 -2.89 -2.88 -19.53
C CYS A 18 -4.29 -2.80 -18.92
N SER A 19 -4.39 -2.73 -17.59
CA SER A 19 -5.67 -2.60 -16.90
C SER A 19 -6.35 -1.27 -17.24
N LEU A 20 -5.61 -0.16 -17.27
CA LEU A 20 -6.14 1.14 -17.69
C LEU A 20 -6.62 1.12 -19.15
N ALA A 21 -5.84 0.53 -20.06
CA ALA A 21 -6.24 0.37 -21.46
C ALA A 21 -7.50 -0.50 -21.61
N PHE A 22 -7.66 -1.53 -20.77
CA PHE A 22 -8.88 -2.32 -20.74
C PHE A 22 -10.06 -1.54 -20.14
N LEU A 23 -9.82 -0.81 -19.06
CA LEU A 23 -10.83 0.00 -18.37
C LEU A 23 -11.35 1.12 -19.27
N THR A 24 -10.54 1.74 -20.12
CA THR A 24 -11.03 2.76 -21.08
C THR A 24 -11.96 2.15 -22.13
N LEU A 25 -11.77 0.87 -22.51
CA LEU A 25 -12.65 0.17 -23.45
C LEU A 25 -13.98 -0.24 -22.79
N VAL A 26 -13.94 -0.66 -21.52
CA VAL A 26 -15.10 -1.14 -20.77
C VAL A 26 -15.91 0.00 -20.16
N LEU A 27 -15.24 0.97 -19.53
CA LEU A 27 -15.80 2.17 -18.92
C LEU A 27 -15.73 3.32 -19.93
N ARG A 28 -16.57 3.24 -20.97
CA ARG A 28 -16.70 4.31 -21.96
C ARG A 28 -17.10 5.64 -21.29
N PRO A 29 -16.75 6.80 -21.88
CA PRO A 29 -17.26 8.09 -21.41
C PRO A 29 -18.79 8.05 -21.32
N GLY A 30 -19.32 8.22 -20.11
CA GLY A 30 -20.76 8.07 -19.81
C GLY A 30 -21.18 6.75 -19.16
N ALA A 31 -20.24 5.82 -18.88
CA ALA A 31 -20.52 4.67 -18.04
C ALA A 31 -21.02 5.12 -16.66
N GLY A 32 -22.25 4.72 -16.31
CA GLY A 32 -22.88 5.11 -15.04
C GLY A 32 -22.11 4.59 -13.83
N GLN A 33 -22.28 5.26 -12.69
CA GLN A 33 -21.62 4.94 -11.42
C GLN A 33 -21.74 3.46 -11.02
N ARG A 34 -22.89 2.83 -11.31
CA ARG A 34 -23.13 1.40 -11.02
C ARG A 34 -22.19 0.47 -11.78
N HIS A 35 -21.92 0.74 -13.05
CA HIS A 35 -21.00 -0.08 -13.84
C HIS A 35 -19.57 0.06 -13.33
N ALA A 36 -19.16 1.29 -13.03
CA ALA A 36 -17.84 1.54 -12.47
C ALA A 36 -17.67 0.87 -11.09
N ALA A 37 -18.70 0.88 -10.24
CA ALA A 37 -18.71 0.16 -8.96
C ALA A 37 -18.63 -1.37 -9.12
N ILE A 38 -19.34 -1.95 -10.09
CA ILE A 38 -19.24 -3.39 -10.40
C ILE A 38 -17.81 -3.75 -10.83
N VAL A 39 -17.19 -2.93 -11.68
CA VAL A 39 -15.81 -3.14 -12.12
C VAL A 39 -14.85 -3.01 -10.95
N ALA A 40 -14.97 -1.98 -10.12
CA ALA A 40 -14.15 -1.81 -8.93
C ALA A 40 -14.28 -3.01 -7.98
N ALA A 41 -15.50 -3.47 -7.71
CA ALA A 41 -15.75 -4.65 -6.88
C ALA A 41 -15.12 -5.92 -7.49
N SER A 42 -15.20 -6.10 -8.81
CA SER A 42 -14.55 -7.22 -9.51
C SER A 42 -13.03 -7.19 -9.35
N LEU A 43 -12.41 -6.00 -9.42
CA LEU A 43 -10.97 -5.83 -9.25
C LEU A 43 -10.54 -6.09 -7.80
N VAL A 44 -11.33 -5.69 -6.80
CA VAL A 44 -11.10 -6.04 -5.39
C VAL A 44 -11.19 -7.55 -5.19
N CYS A 45 -12.19 -8.21 -5.77
CA CYS A 45 -12.31 -9.67 -5.72
C CYS A 45 -11.09 -10.36 -6.36
N ILE A 46 -10.64 -9.89 -7.53
CA ILE A 46 -9.43 -10.41 -8.19
C ILE A 46 -8.19 -10.18 -7.31
N ALA A 47 -8.02 -8.99 -6.74
CA ALA A 47 -6.92 -8.70 -5.82
C ALA A 47 -6.95 -9.61 -4.58
N GLY A 48 -8.14 -9.87 -4.02
CA GLY A 48 -8.33 -10.81 -2.92
C GLY A 48 -7.96 -12.24 -3.29
N ILE A 49 -8.35 -12.71 -4.48
CA ILE A 49 -7.94 -14.03 -5.00
C ILE A 49 -6.42 -14.09 -5.18
N LEU A 50 -5.81 -13.04 -5.73
CA LEU A 50 -4.36 -12.97 -5.90
C LEU A 50 -3.62 -13.02 -4.56
N LEU A 51 -4.17 -12.38 -3.51
CA LEU A 51 -3.62 -12.42 -2.16
C LEU A 51 -3.81 -13.79 -1.48
N GLN A 52 -5.02 -14.35 -1.56
CA GLN A 52 -5.42 -15.54 -0.81
C GLN A 52 -4.94 -16.84 -1.44
N MET A 53 -5.03 -16.95 -2.78
CA MET A 53 -4.83 -18.21 -3.52
C MET A 53 -3.57 -18.20 -4.37
N CYS A 54 -3.17 -17.06 -4.95
CA CYS A 54 -1.99 -17.00 -5.82
C CYS A 54 -0.73 -16.47 -5.12
N TRP A 55 -0.86 -15.95 -3.89
CA TRP A 55 0.21 -15.37 -3.08
C TRP A 55 0.99 -14.25 -3.81
N LYS A 56 0.33 -13.53 -4.72
CA LYS A 56 0.90 -12.43 -5.53
C LYS A 56 0.56 -11.09 -4.90
N TRP A 57 1.09 -10.84 -3.69
CA TRP A 57 0.85 -9.62 -2.91
C TRP A 57 1.11 -8.32 -3.70
N SER A 58 2.19 -8.27 -4.49
CA SER A 58 2.56 -7.06 -5.23
C SER A 58 1.51 -6.70 -6.28
N MET A 59 1.05 -7.69 -7.07
CA MET A 59 0.05 -7.48 -8.12
C MET A 59 -1.29 -7.08 -7.53
N ALA A 60 -1.67 -7.65 -6.39
CA ALA A 60 -2.86 -7.24 -5.67
C ALA A 60 -2.78 -5.78 -5.20
N CYS A 61 -1.64 -5.32 -4.67
CA CYS A 61 -1.45 -3.91 -4.31
C CYS A 61 -1.62 -2.97 -5.51
N PHE A 62 -1.08 -3.32 -6.68
CA PHE A 62 -1.27 -2.52 -7.91
C PHE A 62 -2.74 -2.45 -8.33
N LEU A 63 -3.47 -3.57 -8.29
CA LEU A 63 -4.90 -3.59 -8.59
C LEU A 63 -5.72 -2.78 -7.58
N LEU A 64 -5.42 -2.90 -6.29
CA LEU A 64 -6.06 -2.11 -5.24
C LEU A 64 -5.78 -0.61 -5.39
N GLY A 65 -4.58 -0.25 -5.86
CA GLY A 65 -4.25 1.14 -6.25
C GLY A 65 -5.12 1.67 -7.40
N ILE A 66 -5.39 0.85 -8.42
CA ILE A 66 -6.33 1.19 -9.49
C ILE A 66 -7.73 1.41 -8.92
N VAL A 67 -8.18 0.54 -8.01
CA VAL A 67 -9.48 0.68 -7.34
C VAL A 67 -9.58 1.99 -6.53
N LEU A 68 -8.52 2.38 -5.81
CA LEU A 68 -8.48 3.65 -5.10
C LEU A 68 -8.64 4.84 -6.06
N ALA A 69 -7.93 4.82 -7.19
CA ALA A 69 -8.08 5.85 -8.22
C ALA A 69 -9.50 5.87 -8.82
N MET A 70 -10.16 4.71 -8.93
CA MET A 70 -11.55 4.63 -9.38
C MET A 70 -12.54 5.25 -8.38
N PHE A 71 -12.32 5.09 -7.08
CA PHE A 71 -13.13 5.74 -6.04
C PHE A 71 -13.05 7.27 -6.06
N ASP A 72 -11.95 7.84 -6.56
CA ASP A 72 -11.80 9.28 -6.71
C ASP A 72 -12.32 9.78 -8.07
N ALA A 73 -12.20 8.97 -9.12
CA ALA A 73 -12.69 9.32 -10.46
C ALA A 73 -14.22 9.20 -10.60
N TRP A 74 -14.84 8.25 -9.89
CA TRP A 74 -16.28 8.11 -9.78
C TRP A 74 -16.69 8.12 -8.32
N PRO A 75 -17.65 8.96 -7.89
CA PRO A 75 -18.12 9.00 -6.51
C PRO A 75 -18.99 7.77 -6.18
N MET A 76 -18.36 6.60 -6.12
CA MET A 76 -19.03 5.30 -5.88
C MET A 76 -19.40 5.11 -4.40
N ASP A 77 -18.68 5.79 -3.52
CA ASP A 77 -18.90 5.78 -2.09
C ASP A 77 -20.07 6.68 -1.68
N GLU A 78 -20.36 7.75 -2.42
CA GLU A 78 -21.40 8.73 -2.07
C GLU A 78 -22.77 8.11 -1.75
N GLY A 79 -23.26 7.13 -2.52
CA GLY A 79 -24.63 6.64 -2.36
C GLY A 79 -24.95 6.01 -1.00
N TRP A 80 -24.07 5.15 -0.48
CA TRP A 80 -24.27 4.51 0.83
C TRP A 80 -23.56 5.28 1.96
N TRP A 81 -22.50 6.03 1.63
CA TRP A 81 -21.77 6.84 2.61
C TRP A 81 -22.55 8.08 3.03
N GLN A 82 -23.24 8.75 2.10
CA GLN A 82 -24.11 9.90 2.39
C GLN A 82 -25.38 9.52 3.16
N ALA A 83 -25.76 8.23 3.16
CA ALA A 83 -26.87 7.74 3.98
C ALA A 83 -26.52 7.72 5.49
N LEU A 84 -25.23 7.77 5.85
CA LEU A 84 -24.76 7.82 7.23
C LEU A 84 -24.73 9.26 7.76
N PRO A 85 -25.00 9.49 9.07
CA PRO A 85 -24.76 10.78 9.71
C PRO A 85 -23.30 11.24 9.55
N GLN A 86 -23.06 12.55 9.44
CA GLN A 86 -21.72 13.09 9.22
C GLN A 86 -20.70 12.67 10.30
N ASP A 87 -21.13 12.57 11.56
CA ASP A 87 -20.26 12.11 12.65
C ASP A 87 -19.91 10.62 12.53
N ALA A 88 -20.85 9.81 12.05
CA ALA A 88 -20.60 8.39 11.76
C ALA A 88 -19.63 8.23 10.59
N GLN A 89 -19.75 9.04 9.53
CA GLN A 89 -18.80 9.05 8.40
C GLN A 89 -17.38 9.41 8.86
N LYS A 90 -17.23 10.47 9.68
CA LYS A 90 -15.93 10.86 10.24
C LYS A 90 -15.33 9.74 11.09
N THR A 91 -16.13 9.15 11.98
CA THR A 91 -15.69 8.05 12.84
C THR A 91 -15.29 6.83 12.03
N ALA A 92 -16.06 6.47 11.00
CA ALA A 92 -15.77 5.36 10.13
C ALA A 92 -14.47 5.58 9.33
N ASN A 93 -14.26 6.78 8.76
CA ASN A 93 -13.02 7.11 8.05
C ASN A 93 -11.78 7.00 8.94
N HIS A 94 -11.86 7.52 10.17
CA HIS A 94 -10.76 7.37 11.14
C HIS A 94 -10.58 5.91 11.57
N GLY A 95 -11.67 5.16 11.76
CA GLY A 95 -11.63 3.73 12.05
C GLY A 95 -10.94 2.94 10.94
N ILE A 96 -11.28 3.19 9.68
CA ILE A 96 -10.64 2.58 8.51
C ILE A 96 -9.15 2.93 8.45
N PHE A 97 -8.80 4.20 8.68
CA PHE A 97 -7.41 4.66 8.72
C PHE A 97 -6.60 3.96 9.81
N PHE A 98 -7.08 3.95 11.06
CA PHE A 98 -6.36 3.32 12.17
C PHE A 98 -6.34 1.79 12.07
N LEU A 99 -7.37 1.18 11.50
CA LEU A 99 -7.35 -0.25 11.19
C LEU A 99 -6.29 -0.57 10.13
N GLY A 100 -6.23 0.21 9.05
CA GLY A 100 -5.19 0.09 8.04
C GLY A 100 -3.79 0.28 8.61
N TRP A 101 -3.61 1.30 9.44
CA TRP A 101 -2.36 1.55 10.17
C TRP A 101 -1.97 0.37 11.07
N TYR A 102 -2.92 -0.16 11.85
CA TYR A 102 -2.70 -1.32 12.69
C TYR A 102 -2.19 -2.50 11.88
N LEU A 103 -2.87 -2.85 10.78
CA LEU A 103 -2.47 -3.95 9.88
C LEU A 103 -1.06 -3.75 9.27
N LEU A 104 -0.69 -2.50 8.94
CA LEU A 104 0.64 -2.17 8.43
C LEU A 104 1.74 -2.42 9.47
N CYS A 105 1.42 -2.28 10.76
CA CYS A 105 2.35 -2.48 11.86
C CYS A 105 2.59 -3.96 12.22
N GLN A 106 2.24 -4.92 11.34
CA GLN A 106 2.52 -6.33 11.60
C GLN A 106 4.01 -6.55 11.85
N PRO A 107 4.40 -7.21 12.96
CA PRO A 107 5.79 -7.55 13.22
C PRO A 107 6.33 -8.40 12.08
N ALA A 108 7.33 -7.87 11.40
CA ALA A 108 8.00 -8.51 10.28
C ALA A 108 9.42 -8.90 10.69
N ASN A 109 9.61 -10.17 11.07
CA ASN A 109 10.93 -10.75 11.25
C ASN A 109 11.15 -11.81 10.17
N THR A 110 12.11 -11.56 9.27
CA THR A 110 12.41 -12.46 8.14
C THR A 110 12.83 -13.83 8.66
N GLY A 111 12.22 -14.89 8.11
CA GLY A 111 12.53 -16.27 8.48
C GLY A 111 11.90 -16.76 9.79
N ASN A 112 11.21 -15.90 10.56
CA ASN A 112 10.56 -16.31 11.81
C ASN A 112 9.11 -15.78 11.92
N MET A 113 8.17 -16.60 11.45
CA MET A 113 6.72 -16.36 11.59
C MET A 113 6.28 -16.37 13.06
N SER A 114 6.90 -17.21 13.90
CA SER A 114 6.53 -17.37 15.31
C SER A 114 6.66 -16.07 16.08
N TYR A 115 7.63 -15.23 15.73
CA TYR A 115 7.77 -13.88 16.31
C TYR A 115 6.49 -13.04 16.19
N SER A 116 5.82 -13.08 15.02
CA SER A 116 4.55 -12.39 14.81
C SER A 116 3.39 -13.07 15.55
N ALA A 117 3.42 -14.40 15.69
CA ALA A 117 2.39 -15.14 16.41
C ALA A 117 2.47 -15.00 17.94
N GLU A 118 3.67 -14.83 18.48
CA GLU A 118 3.95 -14.64 19.90
C GLU A 118 3.71 -13.20 20.36
N THR A 119 3.69 -12.25 19.42
CA THR A 119 3.39 -10.84 19.74
C THR A 119 1.91 -10.68 20.11
N PRO A 120 1.60 -10.08 21.28
CA PRO A 120 0.21 -9.80 21.69
C PRO A 120 -0.54 -8.98 20.62
N GLY A 121 -1.80 -9.35 20.35
CA GLY A 121 -2.65 -8.72 19.32
C GLY A 121 -2.48 -9.30 17.91
N TRP A 122 -1.38 -10.01 17.63
CA TRP A 122 -1.08 -10.53 16.28
C TRP A 122 -1.30 -12.02 16.11
N LYS A 123 -1.39 -12.79 17.20
CA LYS A 123 -1.59 -14.25 17.16
C LYS A 123 -2.70 -14.70 16.22
N TRP A 124 -3.89 -14.10 16.32
CA TRP A 124 -5.03 -14.46 15.48
C TRP A 124 -4.82 -14.05 14.02
N LEU A 125 -4.35 -12.82 13.77
CA LEU A 125 -4.07 -12.34 12.42
C LEU A 125 -3.02 -13.22 11.74
N THR A 126 -1.93 -13.53 12.43
CA THR A 126 -0.85 -14.39 11.92
C THR A 126 -1.36 -15.79 11.60
N SER A 127 -2.28 -16.35 12.41
CA SER A 127 -2.89 -17.65 12.13
C SER A 127 -3.83 -17.66 10.92
N ALA A 128 -4.37 -16.49 10.54
CA ALA A 128 -5.26 -16.33 9.39
C ALA A 128 -4.52 -16.08 8.07
N ILE A 129 -3.18 -16.03 8.08
CA ILE A 129 -2.38 -15.90 6.87
C ILE A 129 -2.43 -17.21 6.06
N PRO A 130 -2.65 -17.16 4.73
CA PRO A 130 -2.63 -18.36 3.89
C PRO A 130 -1.30 -19.10 3.96
N SER A 131 -1.34 -20.44 4.03
CA SER A 131 -0.16 -21.30 4.19
C SER A 131 0.86 -21.22 3.04
N GLY A 132 0.49 -20.68 1.88
CA GLY A 132 1.43 -20.49 0.76
C GLY A 132 2.33 -19.27 0.88
N TYR A 133 2.14 -18.39 1.87
CA TYR A 133 3.13 -17.37 2.18
C TYR A 133 4.33 -17.98 2.91
N SER A 134 5.54 -17.70 2.42
CA SER A 134 6.77 -18.13 3.08
C SER A 134 7.05 -17.35 4.37
N ALA A 135 7.87 -17.91 5.25
CA ALA A 135 8.34 -17.26 6.47
C ALA A 135 9.07 -15.93 6.21
N ASP A 136 9.52 -15.68 4.98
CA ASP A 136 10.20 -14.43 4.58
C ASP A 136 9.23 -13.32 4.13
N ASN A 137 7.99 -13.66 3.79
CA ASN A 137 7.06 -12.73 3.14
C ASN A 137 5.63 -12.76 3.72
N TYR A 138 5.40 -13.46 4.82
CA TYR A 138 4.06 -13.60 5.42
C TYR A 138 3.40 -12.27 5.79
N TYR A 139 4.19 -11.32 6.30
CA TYR A 139 3.71 -10.02 6.74
C TYR A 139 3.08 -9.23 5.57
N ARG A 140 3.45 -9.56 4.32
CA ARG A 140 2.94 -8.89 3.13
C ARG A 140 1.44 -9.11 2.93
N TYR A 141 0.89 -10.20 3.44
CA TYR A 141 -0.55 -10.46 3.32
C TYR A 141 -1.39 -9.40 4.02
N TRP A 142 -1.20 -9.18 5.32
CA TRP A 142 -1.94 -8.16 6.06
C TRP A 142 -1.49 -6.75 5.73
N GLN A 143 -0.21 -6.55 5.40
CA GLN A 143 0.27 -5.24 4.93
C GLN A 143 -0.39 -4.81 3.62
N SER A 144 -0.72 -5.73 2.71
CA SER A 144 -1.45 -5.39 1.48
C SER A 144 -2.86 -4.88 1.77
N TRP A 145 -3.62 -5.55 2.63
CA TRP A 145 -4.94 -5.09 3.06
C TRP A 145 -4.86 -3.80 3.87
N GLY A 146 -3.87 -3.72 4.77
CA GLY A 146 -3.58 -2.54 5.58
C GLY A 146 -3.27 -1.32 4.72
N ALA A 147 -2.42 -1.47 3.70
CA ALA A 147 -2.07 -0.40 2.76
C ALA A 147 -3.30 0.13 2.02
N PHE A 148 -4.17 -0.76 1.54
CA PHE A 148 -5.40 -0.35 0.85
C PHE A 148 -6.32 0.46 1.76
N LEU A 149 -6.61 -0.02 2.97
CA LEU A 149 -7.46 0.69 3.94
C LEU A 149 -6.81 2.00 4.42
N PHE A 150 -5.50 1.97 4.66
CA PHE A 150 -4.75 3.11 5.13
C PHE A 150 -4.76 4.25 4.12
N VAL A 151 -4.48 3.96 2.84
CA VAL A 151 -4.52 4.97 1.78
C VAL A 151 -5.95 5.44 1.54
N TYR A 152 -6.95 4.54 1.55
CA TYR A 152 -8.36 4.94 1.47
C TYR A 152 -8.73 5.95 2.58
N GLY A 153 -8.33 5.68 3.83
CA GLY A 153 -8.54 6.57 4.96
C GLY A 153 -7.86 7.92 4.78
N ILE A 154 -6.61 7.95 4.31
CA ILE A 154 -5.89 9.21 3.99
C ILE A 154 -6.68 10.04 2.97
N LEU A 155 -7.22 9.40 1.92
CA LEU A 155 -7.98 10.07 0.87
C LEU A 155 -9.35 10.62 1.33
N ARG A 156 -9.78 10.31 2.55
CA ARG A 156 -11.08 10.75 3.11
C ARG A 156 -10.96 11.60 4.38
N ILE A 157 -9.75 11.81 4.90
CA ILE A 157 -9.49 12.58 6.12
C ILE A 157 -8.75 13.89 5.79
N SER A 158 -9.45 15.02 5.95
CA SER A 158 -8.96 16.33 5.48
C SER A 158 -7.66 16.80 6.14
N TRP A 159 -7.47 16.56 7.44
CA TRP A 159 -6.24 17.01 8.13
C TRP A 159 -5.00 16.24 7.68
N LEU A 160 -5.16 14.95 7.34
CA LEU A 160 -4.09 14.13 6.77
C LEU A 160 -3.72 14.59 5.38
N GLN A 161 -4.72 14.83 4.52
CA GLN A 161 -4.50 15.39 3.18
C GLN A 161 -3.77 16.74 3.27
N GLN A 162 -4.26 17.66 4.09
CA GLN A 162 -3.63 18.96 4.29
C GLN A 162 -2.20 18.86 4.79
N SER A 163 -1.91 17.91 5.67
CA SER A 163 -0.56 17.69 6.20
C SER A 163 0.36 17.16 5.11
N LEU A 164 -0.05 16.12 4.37
CA LEU A 164 0.74 15.48 3.32
C LEU A 164 0.92 16.36 2.07
N SER A 165 -0.02 17.26 1.79
CA SER A 165 0.06 18.23 0.68
C SER A 165 0.89 19.47 1.00
N ARG A 166 1.61 19.52 2.14
CA ARG A 166 2.54 20.64 2.42
C ARG A 166 3.79 20.55 1.54
N ARG A 167 4.28 21.71 1.11
CA ARG A 167 5.49 21.87 0.27
C ARG A 167 6.68 20.98 0.66
N PRO A 168 7.12 20.91 1.94
CA PRO A 168 8.27 20.05 2.28
C PRO A 168 8.04 18.57 2.00
N LEU A 169 6.82 18.07 2.21
CA LEU A 169 6.50 16.66 1.97
C LEU A 169 6.32 16.36 0.48
N LEU A 170 5.75 17.29 -0.29
CA LEU A 170 5.70 17.18 -1.75
C LEU A 170 7.09 17.19 -2.36
N PHE A 171 7.97 18.09 -1.91
CA PHE A 171 9.37 18.14 -2.35
C PHE A 171 10.11 16.84 -2.02
N LEU A 172 9.90 16.30 -0.81
CA LEU A 172 10.48 15.01 -0.44
C LEU A 172 9.98 13.88 -1.35
N GLY A 173 8.71 13.92 -1.74
CA GLY A 173 8.12 13.01 -2.72
C GLY A 173 8.79 13.11 -4.10
N GLU A 174 8.97 14.32 -4.62
CA GLU A 174 9.61 14.58 -5.93
C GLU A 174 11.05 14.04 -5.98
N VAL A 175 11.82 14.23 -4.90
CA VAL A 175 13.24 13.86 -4.85
C VAL A 175 13.44 12.43 -4.32
N SER A 176 12.40 11.77 -3.79
CA SER A 176 12.45 10.44 -3.17
C SER A 176 13.08 9.37 -4.07
N PHE A 177 12.71 9.33 -5.35
CA PHE A 177 13.23 8.36 -6.31
C PHE A 177 14.72 8.58 -6.61
N MET A 178 15.16 9.84 -6.73
CA MET A 178 16.58 10.15 -6.91
C MET A 178 17.39 9.78 -5.66
N LEU A 179 16.87 10.07 -4.46
CA LEU A 179 17.49 9.63 -3.21
C LEU A 179 17.60 8.10 -3.14
N TYR A 180 16.57 7.38 -3.59
CA TYR A 180 16.59 5.93 -3.67
C TYR A 180 17.68 5.39 -4.61
N LEU A 181 17.92 6.03 -5.76
CA LEU A 181 19.02 5.62 -6.65
C LEU A 181 20.41 5.93 -6.08
N VAL A 182 20.54 7.06 -5.38
CA VAL A 182 21.84 7.60 -4.99
C VAL A 182 22.29 7.16 -3.59
N HIS A 183 21.38 6.70 -2.72
CA HIS A 183 21.74 6.37 -1.32
C HIS A 183 22.79 5.27 -1.22
N LEU A 184 22.75 4.21 -2.04
CA LEU A 184 23.76 3.16 -2.02
C LEU A 184 25.16 3.69 -2.43
N PRO A 185 25.32 4.37 -3.58
CA PRO A 185 26.58 5.05 -3.90
C PRO A 185 27.05 6.00 -2.79
N MET A 186 26.15 6.79 -2.20
CA MET A 186 26.51 7.71 -1.12
C MET A 186 27.02 6.98 0.13
N ILE A 187 26.35 5.91 0.56
CA ILE A 187 26.81 5.09 1.70
C ILE A 187 28.19 4.47 1.38
N SER A 188 28.40 3.99 0.16
CA SER A 188 29.67 3.41 -0.25
C SER A 188 30.82 4.43 -0.30
N ILE A 189 30.56 5.67 -0.71
CA ILE A 189 31.60 6.70 -0.86
C ILE A 189 31.84 7.45 0.45
N LEU A 190 30.77 7.89 1.12
CA LEU A 190 30.81 8.73 2.31
C LEU A 190 30.75 7.90 3.59
N GLY A 191 29.89 6.88 3.64
CA GLY A 191 29.65 6.09 4.85
C GLY A 191 30.90 5.37 5.35
N PHE A 192 31.62 4.67 4.47
CA PHE A 192 32.87 4.00 4.84
C PHE A 192 33.99 4.98 5.22
N ARG A 193 34.08 6.13 4.53
CA ARG A 193 35.11 7.14 4.84
C ARG A 193 34.85 7.86 6.15
N LEU A 194 33.61 8.29 6.41
CA LEU A 194 33.22 8.92 7.66
C LEU A 194 33.30 7.94 8.83
N GLY A 195 32.86 6.68 8.62
CA GLY A 195 32.99 5.62 9.63
C GLY A 195 34.44 5.42 10.04
N ASN A 196 35.35 5.30 9.07
CA ASN A 196 36.78 5.17 9.37
C ASN A 196 37.38 6.43 10.03
N LEU A 197 36.96 7.63 9.62
CA LEU A 197 37.47 8.88 10.19
C LEU A 197 37.01 9.07 11.64
N ILE A 198 35.76 8.73 11.95
CA ILE A 198 35.24 8.74 13.32
C ILE A 198 35.97 7.71 14.19
N LEU A 199 36.24 6.51 13.64
CA LEU A 199 36.95 5.46 14.36
C LEU A 199 38.40 5.88 14.70
N VAL A 200 39.07 6.58 13.79
CA VAL A 200 40.43 7.14 14.01
C VAL A 200 40.42 8.30 15.02
N LEU A 201 39.34 9.07 15.13
CA LEU A 201 39.23 10.16 16.12
C LEU A 201 38.87 9.68 17.53
N LEU A 202 38.40 8.44 17.68
CA LEU A 202 37.98 7.85 18.96
C LEU A 202 39.03 6.90 19.59
N VAL A 203 40.12 6.62 18.88
CA VAL A 203 41.28 5.82 19.33
C VAL A 203 42.49 6.73 19.49
#